data_AF-A0AB34YXT0-F1
#
_entry.id   AF-A0AB34YXT0-F1
#
_cell.length_a   1.000
_cell.length_b   1.000
_cell.length_c   1.000
_cell.angle_alpha   90.00
_cell.angle_beta   90.00
_cell.angle_gamma   90.00
#
_symmetry.space_group_name_H-M   'P 1'
#
loop_
_entity.id
_entity.type
_entity.pdbx_description
1 polymer ?
#
loop_
_entity_poly.entity_id
_entity_poly.type
_entity_poly.pdbx_seq_one_letter_code
_entity_poly.pdbx_strand_id
1 'polypeptide(L)'
;MLDVQADLLDELKTRIVIPLIIKALAPIPAKRLNPSFEIEGEEHVLVTQFMSAIPVSVLKNPVTNLSASHDEIVSALDMAFHGF
;
A
#
# COMPACT_ATOMS: atom_id res chain seq x y z
N MET A 1 -0.70 5.36 -4.83
CA MET A 1 0.17 4.28 -4.32
C MET A 1 0.49 4.60 -2.87
N LEU A 2 0.73 3.58 -2.05
CA LEU A 2 1.11 3.71 -0.65
C LEU A 2 2.59 3.37 -0.51
N ASP A 3 3.38 4.24 0.13
CA ASP A 3 4.74 3.92 0.57
C ASP A 3 4.66 3.04 1.82
N VAL A 4 5.37 1.91 1.81
CA VAL A 4 5.43 0.95 2.92
C VAL A 4 6.86 0.67 3.36
N GLN A 5 7.83 1.42 2.81
CA GLN A 5 9.23 1.28 3.17
C GLN A 5 9.48 1.89 4.56
N ALA A 6 10.30 1.22 5.38
CA ALA A 6 10.70 1.74 6.67
C ALA A 6 11.50 3.05 6.53
N ASP A 7 11.21 4.03 7.39
CA ASP A 7 11.88 5.35 7.41
C ASP A 7 13.39 5.26 7.62
N LEU A 8 13.88 4.19 8.26
CA LEU A 8 15.32 3.91 8.41
C LEU A 8 16.04 3.83 7.06
N LEU A 9 15.32 3.53 5.98
CA LEU A 9 15.83 3.40 4.62
C LEU A 9 15.59 4.65 3.75
N ASP A 10 15.32 5.80 4.37
CA ASP A 10 14.98 7.07 3.69
C ASP A 10 16.07 7.62 2.77
N GLU A 11 17.34 7.26 3.00
CA GLU A 11 18.45 7.67 2.14
C GLU A 11 18.45 6.97 0.76
N LEU A 12 17.67 5.90 0.60
CA LEU A 12 17.53 5.22 -0.68
C LEU A 12 16.75 6.10 -1.67
N LYS A 13 17.19 6.09 -2.93
CA LYS A 13 16.51 6.84 -4.01
C LYS A 13 15.25 6.15 -4.53
N THR A 14 14.82 5.07 -3.89
CA THR A 14 13.64 4.27 -4.24
C THR A 14 12.77 4.05 -3.02
N ARG A 15 11.46 3.89 -3.25
CA ARG A 15 10.49 3.46 -2.24
C ARG A 15 9.85 2.14 -2.65
N ILE A 16 9.69 1.24 -1.69
CA ILE A 16 8.79 0.10 -1.80
C ILE A 16 7.37 0.63 -1.65
N VAL A 17 6.56 0.47 -2.69
CA VAL A 17 5.19 0.97 -2.74
C VAL A 17 4.21 -0.14 -3.11
N ILE A 18 2.96 0.05 -2.70
CA ILE A 18 1.84 -0.81 -3.07
C ILE A 18 0.75 0.03 -3.78
N PRO A 19 0.20 -0.42 -4.91
CA PRO A 19 -0.91 0.26 -5.56
C PRO A 19 -2.18 0.30 -4.68
N LEU A 20 -2.88 1.43 -4.74
CA LEU A 20 -4.24 1.61 -4.25
C LEU A 20 -5.12 1.76 -5.48
N ILE A 21 -6.12 0.88 -5.64
CA ILE A 21 -7.03 0.89 -6.78
C ILE A 21 -8.44 1.16 -6.26
N ILE A 22 -9.18 2.07 -6.90
CA ILE A 22 -10.60 2.32 -6.58
C ILE A 22 -11.32 0.98 -6.57
N LYS A 23 -12.04 0.67 -5.48
CA LYS A 23 -12.65 -0.65 -5.28
C LYS A 23 -13.57 -1.08 -6.42
N ALA A 24 -14.28 -0.12 -7.03
CA ALA A 24 -15.12 -0.36 -8.20
C ALA A 24 -14.36 -0.91 -9.43
N LEU A 25 -13.04 -0.70 -9.51
CA LEU A 25 -12.16 -1.15 -10.58
C LEU A 25 -11.21 -2.27 -10.14
N ALA A 26 -11.21 -2.62 -8.85
CA ALA A 26 -10.30 -3.62 -8.30
C ALA A 26 -10.81 -5.05 -8.60
N PRO A 27 -9.90 -6.02 -8.78
CA PRO A 27 -10.25 -7.44 -8.69
C PRO A 27 -10.89 -7.76 -7.34
N ILE A 28 -11.65 -8.85 -7.26
CA ILE A 28 -12.26 -9.29 -6.00
C ILE A 28 -11.14 -9.44 -4.93
N PRO A 29 -11.17 -8.62 -3.85
CA PRO A 29 -10.07 -8.59 -2.90
C PRO A 29 -10.09 -9.84 -2.01
N ALA A 30 -8.93 -10.48 -1.88
CA ALA A 30 -8.70 -11.44 -0.80
C ALA A 30 -8.47 -10.64 0.49
N LYS A 31 -9.50 -10.54 1.34
CA LYS A 31 -9.60 -9.55 2.43
C LYS A 31 -8.33 -9.31 3.27
N ARG A 32 -7.59 -10.38 3.63
CA ARG A 32 -6.33 -10.25 4.39
C ARG A 32 -5.14 -9.78 3.56
N LEU A 33 -5.06 -10.19 2.30
CA LEU A 33 -4.01 -9.74 1.39
C LEU A 33 -4.29 -8.34 0.87
N ASN A 34 -5.56 -7.98 0.67
CA ASN A 34 -5.99 -6.76 0.00
C ASN A 34 -6.98 -5.97 0.86
N PRO A 35 -6.51 -5.32 1.94
CA PRO A 35 -7.34 -4.46 2.78
C PRO A 35 -7.87 -3.26 1.98
N SER A 36 -8.94 -2.65 2.48
CA SER A 36 -9.58 -1.50 1.84
C SER A 36 -9.58 -0.29 2.78
N PHE A 37 -9.35 0.89 2.22
CA PHE A 37 -9.25 2.15 2.95
C PHE A 37 -10.18 3.19 2.33
N GLU A 38 -10.80 4.02 3.16
CA GLU A 38 -11.50 5.21 2.69
C GLU A 38 -10.51 6.35 2.55
N ILE A 39 -10.37 6.88 1.33
CA ILE A 39 -9.48 7.99 1.01
C ILE A 39 -10.30 9.01 0.24
N GLU A 40 -10.42 10.23 0.78
CA GLU A 40 -11.21 11.32 0.19
C GLU A 40 -12.68 10.94 -0.13
N GLY A 41 -13.28 10.07 0.69
CA GLY A 41 -14.66 9.59 0.52
C GLY A 41 -14.83 8.48 -0.52
N GLU A 42 -13.74 7.97 -1.10
CA GLU A 42 -13.74 6.85 -2.02
C GLU A 42 -13.01 5.63 -1.44
N GLU A 43 -13.60 4.45 -1.58
CA GLU A 43 -13.02 3.20 -1.10
C GLU A 43 -11.95 2.70 -2.09
N HIS A 44 -10.73 2.52 -1.57
CA HIS A 44 -9.56 2.06 -2.31
C HIS A 44 -9.07 0.72 -1.75
N VAL A 45 -8.76 -0.22 -2.62
CA VAL A 45 -8.18 -1.52 -2.28
C VAL A 45 -6.67 -1.45 -2.41
N LEU A 46 -5.97 -1.84 -1.35
CA LEU A 46 -4.53 -2.09 -1.38
C LEU A 46 -4.26 -3.40 -2.10
N VAL A 47 -3.53 -3.36 -3.22
CA VAL A 47 -3.28 -4.56 -4.04
C VAL A 47 -1.87 -5.07 -3.76
N THR A 48 -1.70 -5.71 -2.60
CA THR A 48 -0.39 -6.04 -2.01
C THR A 48 0.50 -6.87 -2.92
N GLN A 49 -0.07 -7.80 -3.69
CA GLN A 49 0.70 -8.62 -4.63
C GLN A 49 1.31 -7.84 -5.80
N PHE A 50 0.94 -6.56 -6.00
CA PHE A 50 1.54 -5.66 -6.99
C PHE A 50 2.57 -4.70 -6.37
N MET A 51 3.07 -5.02 -5.18
CA MET A 51 4.17 -4.28 -4.56
C MET A 51 5.37 -4.18 -5.49
N SER A 52 5.99 -3.00 -5.52
CA SER A 52 7.13 -2.72 -6.39
C SER A 52 8.05 -1.65 -5.78
N ALA A 53 9.30 -1.61 -6.21
CA ALA A 53 10.21 -0.51 -5.90
C ALA A 53 10.18 0.52 -7.03
N ILE A 54 9.94 1.80 -6.70
CA ILE A 54 9.92 2.90 -7.68
C ILE A 54 10.84 4.05 -7.25
N PRO A 55 11.39 4.84 -8.18
CA PRO A 55 12.21 6.00 -7.83
C PRO A 55 11.43 7.07 -7.05
N VAL A 56 12.03 7.65 -6.02
CA VAL A 56 11.40 8.74 -5.23
C VAL A 56 10.95 9.89 -6.13
N SER A 57 11.68 10.16 -7.23
CA SER A 57 11.36 11.24 -8.17
C SER A 57 10.01 11.11 -8.89
N VAL A 58 9.41 9.90 -8.94
CA VAL A 58 8.08 9.69 -9.54
C VAL A 58 6.96 9.83 -8.51
N LEU A 59 7.28 9.75 -7.21
CA LEU A 59 6.34 10.01 -6.12
C LEU A 59 6.16 11.52 -5.96
N LYS A 60 4.94 11.98 -6.18
CA LYS A 60 4.56 13.39 -6.12
C LYS A 60 3.20 13.51 -5.45
N ASN A 61 2.87 14.70 -4.96
CA ASN A 61 1.53 15.05 -4.46
C ASN A 61 1.04 14.07 -3.36
N PRO A 62 1.62 14.09 -2.16
CA PRO A 62 1.10 13.30 -1.04
C PRO A 62 -0.36 13.69 -0.77
N VAL A 63 -1.23 12.69 -0.62
CA VAL A 63 -2.67 12.87 -0.41
C VAL A 63 -3.06 12.69 1.05
N THR A 64 -2.65 11.57 1.65
CA THR A 64 -2.99 11.23 3.05
C THR A 64 -1.91 10.34 3.68
N ASN A 65 -2.04 10.08 4.98
CA ASN A 65 -1.21 9.16 5.75
C ASN A 65 -2.08 8.04 6.34
N LEU A 66 -1.70 6.78 6.12
CA LEU A 66 -2.41 5.59 6.61
C LEU A 66 -1.72 4.92 7.81
N SER A 67 -0.91 5.65 8.59
CA SER A 67 -0.21 5.09 9.75
C SER A 67 -1.16 4.54 10.82
N ALA A 68 -2.39 5.06 10.91
CA ALA A 68 -3.42 4.52 11.78
C ALA A 68 -3.85 3.09 11.39
N SER A 69 -3.63 2.70 10.12
CA SER A 69 -3.90 1.37 9.58
C SER A 69 -2.63 0.51 9.49
N HIS A 70 -1.56 0.87 10.20
CA HIS A 70 -0.27 0.17 10.17
C HIS A 70 -0.41 -1.35 10.34
N ASP A 71 -1.14 -1.80 11.36
CA ASP A 71 -1.29 -3.22 11.65
C ASP A 71 -2.00 -3.99 10.53
N GLU A 72 -2.97 -3.36 9.87
CA GLU A 72 -3.67 -3.94 8.73
C GLU A 72 -2.75 -4.04 7.49
N ILE A 73 -1.91 -3.03 7.27
CA ILE A 73 -0.92 -3.02 6.17
C ILE A 73 0.17 -4.07 6.42
N VAL A 74 0.70 -4.18 7.64
CA VAL A 74 1.68 -5.20 8.00
C VAL A 74 1.10 -6.60 7.88
N SER A 75 -0.14 -6.81 8.34
CA SER A 75 -0.82 -8.11 8.16
C SER A 75 -0.97 -8.49 6.69
N ALA A 76 -1.20 -7.52 5.79
CA ALA A 76 -1.25 -7.78 4.36
C ALA A 76 0.11 -8.18 3.77
N LEU A 77 1.20 -7.51 4.21
CA LEU A 77 2.57 -7.87 3.85
C LEU A 77 2.94 -9.26 4.38
N ASP A 78 2.60 -9.58 5.62
CA ASP A 78 2.80 -10.91 6.20
C ASP A 78 2.03 -11.99 5.43
N MET A 79 0.78 -11.71 5.04
CA MET A 79 0.01 -12.62 4.20
C MET A 79 0.69 -12.84 2.84
N ALA A 80 1.30 -11.81 2.25
CA ALA A 80 1.99 -11.92 0.96
C ALA A 80 3.29 -12.73 1.05
N PHE A 81 4.06 -12.57 2.13
CA PHE A 81 5.37 -13.21 2.27
C PHE A 81 5.33 -14.55 2.99
N HIS A 82 4.44 -14.69 3.97
CA HIS A 82 4.42 -15.79 4.93
C HIS A 82 3.09 -16.58 4.91
N GLY A 83 2.01 -15.98 4.39
CA GLY A 83 0.73 -16.66 4.17
C GLY A 83 -0.18 -16.78 5.40
N PHE A 84 0.09 -16.05 6.49
CA PHE A 84 -0.71 -16.07 7.72
C PHE A 84 -0.98 -14.67 8.27
#